data_AF-A0AAJ6ULU6-F1
#
_entry.id   AF-A0AAJ6ULU6-F1
#
_cell.length_a   1.000
_cell.length_b   1.000
_cell.length_c   1.000
_cell.angle_alpha   90.00
_cell.angle_beta   90.00
_cell.angle_gamma   90.00
#
_symmetry.space_group_name_H-M   'P 1'
#
loop_
_entity.id
_entity.type
_entity.pdbx_description
1 polymer ?
#
loop_
_entity_poly.entity_id
_entity_poly.type
_entity_poly.pdbx_seq_one_letter_code
_entity_poly.pdbx_strand_id
1 'polypeptide(L)'
;MGKKRVKEPCRKTDFVRTLLIDNFDSYTYNIYRELSVVNGEQPNLGSHIIDQLTKSSRGGSVDKLEFTLPSKSFLDSPRIDTASLSSGHLRKLSFSSVQISFRSRLPKKLQINAAGSTFGNNFRVTTFGESHGGGVGCIIDGCPPRIPLSESDMQFDLDRRRPGQSRITTPRKETDTCKISSGVSEGQTTGTPIHVFVPNTDQRGFDYNEMSVAYRPSHADATYDMKYGVRSVQGGGRSSARETIGRVAAGAVAKKILKLYAGTEILAYVSQVHKVVLPQGVVNHDSLSLDQIESNIVRCPDPEYAEKMIAAIDAVRVKGDSVGGVVTCIVRNAPRGLGSPVFDKLEAELAKAAMSLPATKGFEFGSGFAGTFLSGSEHNDEFYTDEHGRIRTRTNRSGGIQGGISNGEIINMRIAFKPTSTIGRKQHTVTRDKKEIELIARGRHDPCVVPRAVPMVEAVVALVLMDQLMAQYSQSFLFPINPDLQEPLTMPRLEAANASV
;
A
#
# COMPACT_ATOMS: atom_id res chain seq x y z
N MET A 1 -37.52 -4.22 -53.23
CA MET A 1 -36.18 -4.82 -53.51
C MET A 1 -35.56 -5.27 -52.20
N GLY A 2 -35.47 -6.58 -52.00
CA GLY A 2 -35.00 -7.17 -50.75
C GLY A 2 -33.48 -7.17 -50.63
N LYS A 3 -32.98 -7.02 -49.40
CA LYS A 3 -31.66 -7.50 -48.99
C LYS A 3 -31.84 -8.48 -47.83
N LYS A 4 -31.67 -9.76 -48.14
CA LYS A 4 -31.57 -10.87 -47.17
C LYS A 4 -30.34 -10.65 -46.30
N ARG A 5 -30.51 -10.57 -44.98
CA ARG A 5 -29.42 -10.84 -44.02
C ARG A 5 -29.26 -12.34 -43.90
N VAL A 6 -28.13 -12.85 -44.37
CA VAL A 6 -27.67 -14.21 -44.07
C VAL A 6 -27.23 -14.23 -42.60
N LYS A 7 -27.90 -15.02 -41.77
CA LYS A 7 -27.42 -15.39 -40.42
C LYS A 7 -26.49 -16.59 -40.58
N GLU A 8 -25.21 -16.41 -40.30
CA GLU A 8 -24.31 -17.55 -40.05
C GLU A 8 -24.60 -18.14 -38.66
N PRO A 9 -24.69 -19.47 -38.51
CA PRO A 9 -24.81 -20.09 -37.21
C PRO A 9 -23.44 -20.13 -36.53
N CYS A 10 -23.27 -19.30 -35.50
CA CYS A 10 -22.11 -19.38 -34.61
C CYS A 10 -22.07 -20.79 -33.99
N ARG A 11 -21.03 -21.57 -34.34
CA ARG A 11 -20.89 -22.97 -33.91
C ARG A 11 -20.73 -23.02 -32.38
N LYS A 12 -21.62 -23.74 -31.70
CA LYS A 12 -21.60 -24.00 -30.24
C LYS A 12 -20.27 -24.57 -29.69
N THR A 13 -19.34 -24.96 -30.56
CA THR A 13 -18.03 -25.53 -30.20
C THR A 13 -17.00 -24.49 -29.75
N ASP A 14 -17.10 -23.23 -30.19
CA ASP A 14 -16.07 -22.22 -29.88
C ASP A 14 -16.30 -21.52 -28.53
N PHE A 15 -17.56 -21.49 -28.07
CA PHE A 15 -17.90 -20.97 -26.74
C PHE A 15 -17.49 -21.92 -25.61
N VAL A 16 -17.44 -23.23 -25.90
CA VAL A 16 -17.04 -24.26 -24.94
C VAL A 16 -15.50 -24.36 -24.84
N ARG A 17 -14.77 -24.12 -25.94
CA ARG A 17 -13.29 -24.08 -25.91
C ARG A 17 -12.73 -22.92 -25.09
N THR A 18 -13.37 -21.75 -25.15
CA THR A 18 -12.86 -20.55 -24.47
C THR A 18 -13.11 -20.61 -22.95
N LEU A 19 -14.22 -21.22 -22.51
CA LEU A 19 -14.53 -21.34 -21.07
C LEU A 19 -13.72 -22.44 -20.35
N LEU A 20 -13.17 -23.40 -21.09
CA LEU A 20 -12.45 -24.56 -20.55
C LEU A 20 -10.95 -24.31 -20.36
N ILE A 21 -10.36 -23.32 -21.04
CA ILE A 21 -8.94 -22.99 -20.91
C ILE A 21 -8.68 -22.16 -19.64
N ASP A 22 -9.62 -21.33 -19.22
CA ASP A 22 -9.43 -20.44 -18.06
C ASP A 22 -9.62 -21.11 -16.68
N ASN A 23 -10.08 -22.38 -16.64
CA ASN A 23 -10.50 -23.04 -15.40
C ASN A 23 -9.74 -24.33 -15.02
N PHE A 24 -8.70 -24.73 -15.76
CA PHE A 24 -7.94 -25.94 -15.43
C PHE A 24 -6.43 -25.66 -15.23
N ASP A 25 -5.91 -26.18 -14.11
CA ASP A 25 -4.49 -26.17 -13.74
C ASP A 25 -3.63 -26.83 -14.84
N SER A 26 -2.39 -26.36 -15.00
CA SER A 26 -1.38 -26.84 -15.95
C SER A 26 -1.13 -28.36 -15.93
N TYR A 27 -1.51 -29.03 -14.83
CA TYR A 27 -1.39 -30.48 -14.66
C TYR A 27 -2.37 -31.29 -15.54
N THR A 28 -3.59 -30.80 -15.76
CA THR A 28 -4.61 -31.51 -16.56
C THR A 28 -4.32 -31.43 -18.05
N TYR A 29 -3.72 -30.31 -18.50
CA TYR A 29 -3.24 -30.14 -19.87
C TYR A 29 -2.08 -31.08 -20.19
N ASN A 30 -1.18 -31.32 -19.23
CA ASN A 30 -0.06 -32.25 -19.39
C ASN A 30 -0.52 -33.70 -19.52
N ILE A 31 -1.54 -34.12 -18.77
CA ILE A 31 -2.15 -35.46 -18.92
C ILE A 31 -2.79 -35.63 -20.31
N TYR A 32 -3.46 -34.60 -20.83
CA TYR A 32 -4.02 -34.63 -22.18
C TYR A 32 -2.94 -34.73 -23.26
N ARG A 33 -1.80 -34.05 -23.04
CA ARG A 33 -0.64 -34.07 -23.94
C ARG A 33 0.08 -35.42 -23.92
N GLU A 34 0.30 -36.03 -22.75
CA GLU A 34 0.93 -37.35 -22.65
C GLU A 34 0.03 -38.47 -23.19
N LEU A 35 -1.27 -38.44 -22.92
CA LEU A 35 -2.20 -39.45 -23.45
C LEU A 35 -2.38 -39.35 -24.97
N SER A 36 -2.23 -38.15 -25.55
CA SER A 36 -2.27 -37.96 -27.01
C SER A 36 -0.97 -38.38 -27.71
N VAL A 37 0.14 -38.48 -26.98
CA VAL A 37 1.45 -38.88 -27.51
C VAL A 37 1.66 -40.40 -27.43
N VAL A 38 0.99 -41.09 -26.49
CA VAL A 38 1.19 -42.53 -26.25
C VAL A 38 0.28 -43.43 -27.12
N ASN A 39 -0.85 -42.94 -27.64
CA ASN A 39 -1.75 -43.73 -28.48
C ASN A 39 -1.96 -43.08 -29.85
N GLY A 40 -1.03 -43.35 -30.77
CA GLY A 40 -1.34 -43.29 -32.19
C GLY A 40 -2.49 -44.26 -32.48
N GLU A 41 -3.64 -43.72 -32.87
CA GLU A 41 -4.88 -44.43 -33.23
C GLU A 41 -5.64 -45.09 -32.07
N GLN A 42 -6.68 -44.41 -31.55
CA GLN A 42 -8.02 -44.96 -31.25
C GLN A 42 -8.96 -43.83 -30.71
N PRO A 43 -10.02 -43.40 -31.43
CA PRO A 43 -10.86 -42.24 -31.06
C PRO A 43 -11.89 -42.51 -29.94
N ASN A 44 -12.01 -43.74 -29.44
CA ASN A 44 -13.22 -44.18 -28.74
C ASN A 44 -13.17 -44.12 -27.21
N LEU A 45 -11.99 -43.93 -26.59
CA LEU A 45 -11.89 -43.84 -25.13
C LEU A 45 -12.09 -42.41 -24.61
N GLY A 46 -11.54 -41.41 -25.32
CA GLY A 46 -11.64 -40.00 -24.95
C GLY A 46 -13.06 -39.45 -25.08
N SER A 47 -13.83 -39.88 -26.08
CA SER A 47 -15.22 -39.46 -26.28
C SER A 47 -16.17 -40.02 -25.21
N HIS A 48 -15.93 -41.25 -24.74
CA HIS A 48 -16.76 -41.90 -23.72
C HIS A 48 -16.58 -41.27 -22.33
N ILE A 49 -15.34 -40.87 -21.99
CA ILE A 49 -15.02 -40.17 -20.74
C ILE A 49 -15.64 -38.76 -20.73
N ILE A 50 -15.58 -38.05 -21.86
CA ILE A 50 -16.18 -36.71 -21.98
C ILE A 50 -17.71 -36.79 -21.90
N ASP A 51 -18.36 -37.78 -22.52
CA ASP A 51 -19.82 -37.89 -22.49
C ASP A 51 -20.38 -38.22 -21.09
N GLN A 52 -19.64 -38.99 -20.28
CA GLN A 52 -20.02 -39.27 -18.88
C GLN A 52 -19.78 -38.08 -17.94
N LEU A 53 -18.68 -37.33 -18.13
CA LEU A 53 -18.42 -36.10 -17.36
C LEU A 53 -19.45 -34.99 -17.67
N THR A 54 -19.97 -34.95 -18.90
CA THR A 54 -20.99 -33.98 -19.31
C THR A 54 -22.39 -34.35 -18.79
N LYS A 55 -22.66 -35.64 -18.52
CA LYS A 55 -23.93 -36.09 -17.91
C LYS A 55 -24.01 -35.86 -16.40
N SER A 56 -22.89 -35.89 -15.67
CA SER A 56 -22.90 -35.59 -14.21
C SER A 56 -23.09 -34.11 -13.90
N SER A 57 -22.76 -33.21 -14.83
CA SER A 57 -22.91 -31.75 -14.64
C SER A 57 -24.34 -31.22 -14.79
N ARG A 58 -25.34 -32.08 -15.05
CA ARG A 58 -26.75 -31.69 -15.25
C ARG A 58 -27.72 -32.10 -14.15
N GLY A 59 -27.22 -32.48 -12.97
CA GLY A 59 -28.03 -32.63 -11.76
C GLY A 59 -27.93 -34.03 -11.17
N GLY A 60 -27.11 -34.14 -10.13
CA GLY A 60 -26.96 -35.34 -9.31
C GLY A 60 -25.60 -35.33 -8.62
N SER A 61 -25.58 -35.38 -7.28
CA SER A 61 -24.36 -35.68 -6.52
C SER A 61 -23.87 -37.06 -6.92
N VAL A 62 -22.69 -37.16 -7.53
CA VAL A 62 -22.03 -38.43 -7.84
C VAL A 62 -20.77 -38.49 -6.99
N ASP A 63 -20.85 -39.15 -5.83
CA ASP A 63 -19.75 -39.20 -4.85
C ASP A 63 -18.63 -40.18 -5.21
N LYS A 64 -18.69 -40.87 -6.36
CA LYS A 64 -17.61 -41.74 -6.88
C LYS A 64 -17.82 -42.09 -8.35
N LEU A 65 -16.79 -41.92 -9.17
CA LEU A 65 -16.68 -42.49 -10.52
C LEU A 65 -15.51 -43.47 -10.50
N GLU A 66 -15.80 -44.77 -10.65
CA GLU A 66 -14.79 -45.83 -10.75
C GLU A 66 -14.58 -46.21 -12.22
N PHE A 67 -13.31 -46.25 -12.66
CA PHE A 67 -12.93 -46.77 -13.97
C PHE A 67 -12.03 -48.01 -13.79
N THR A 68 -12.31 -49.07 -14.53
CA THR A 68 -11.47 -50.27 -14.59
C THR A 68 -10.87 -50.38 -16.00
N LEU A 69 -9.56 -50.30 -16.11
CA LEU A 69 -8.84 -50.54 -17.37
C LEU A 69 -8.11 -51.89 -17.30
N PRO A 70 -8.32 -52.81 -18.25
CA PRO A 70 -7.56 -54.06 -18.30
C PRO A 70 -6.16 -53.82 -18.89
N SER A 71 -5.10 -54.14 -18.14
CA SER A 71 -3.74 -54.16 -18.67
C SER A 71 -3.50 -55.47 -19.46
N LYS A 72 -3.18 -55.37 -20.76
CA LYS A 72 -2.67 -56.51 -21.53
C LYS A 72 -1.16 -56.64 -21.29
N SER A 73 -0.71 -57.86 -21.02
CA SER A 73 0.69 -58.24 -20.82
C SER A 73 1.50 -58.12 -22.11
N PHE A 74 2.54 -57.29 -22.11
CA PHE A 74 3.59 -57.31 -23.13
C PHE A 74 4.70 -58.27 -22.65
N LEU A 75 4.78 -59.44 -23.27
CA LEU A 75 5.94 -60.34 -23.24
C LEU A 75 6.64 -60.19 -24.60
N ASP A 76 7.82 -59.59 -24.62
CA ASP A 76 8.95 -60.05 -25.44
C ASP A 76 10.21 -59.23 -25.14
N SER A 77 11.22 -59.89 -24.56
CA SER A 77 12.62 -59.45 -24.54
C SER A 77 13.49 -60.71 -24.39
N PRO A 78 14.59 -60.87 -25.16
CA PRO A 78 15.31 -62.14 -25.23
C PRO A 78 16.30 -62.34 -24.07
N ARG A 79 16.60 -63.62 -23.87
CA ARG A 79 17.42 -64.28 -22.83
C ARG A 79 18.78 -63.64 -22.57
N ILE A 80 19.14 -63.52 -21.28
CA ILE A 80 20.49 -63.71 -20.74
C ILE A 80 20.38 -64.49 -19.41
N ASP A 81 21.41 -65.30 -19.15
CA ASP A 81 21.45 -66.54 -18.38
C ASP A 81 21.22 -66.50 -16.86
N THR A 82 20.90 -67.71 -16.42
CA THR A 82 20.69 -68.27 -15.09
C THR A 82 21.75 -67.95 -14.03
N ALA A 83 21.28 -67.60 -12.81
CA ALA A 83 21.81 -68.15 -11.56
C ALA A 83 20.76 -68.07 -10.44
N SER A 84 20.21 -69.25 -10.12
CA SER A 84 19.66 -69.72 -8.83
C SER A 84 19.14 -68.70 -7.81
N LEU A 85 17.82 -68.74 -7.57
CA LEU A 85 17.29 -68.87 -6.20
C LEU A 85 15.90 -69.52 -6.25
N SER A 86 15.75 -70.50 -5.36
CA SER A 86 14.77 -71.56 -5.37
C SER A 86 13.34 -71.12 -5.02
N SER A 87 12.42 -71.83 -5.67
CA SER A 87 11.00 -71.97 -5.44
C SER A 87 10.53 -71.96 -3.98
N GLY A 88 9.47 -71.19 -3.73
CA GLY A 88 8.53 -71.52 -2.65
C GLY A 88 7.78 -70.31 -2.12
N HIS A 89 6.81 -69.79 -2.89
CA HIS A 89 5.51 -69.24 -2.43
C HIS A 89 4.79 -68.53 -3.61
N LEU A 90 4.43 -69.29 -4.65
CA LEU A 90 3.39 -68.88 -5.59
C LEU A 90 2.04 -69.27 -4.99
N ARG A 91 1.26 -68.29 -4.50
CA ARG A 91 -0.20 -68.23 -4.67
C ARG A 91 -0.76 -66.91 -4.13
N LYS A 92 -1.50 -66.23 -5.02
CA LYS A 92 -2.26 -64.96 -4.89
C LYS A 92 -1.55 -63.70 -5.39
N LEU A 93 -1.34 -63.63 -6.70
CA LEU A 93 -1.28 -62.34 -7.39
C LEU A 93 -2.71 -61.83 -7.56
N SER A 94 -3.16 -61.03 -6.60
CA SER A 94 -4.33 -60.18 -6.74
C SER A 94 -4.03 -59.11 -7.77
N PHE A 95 -4.87 -58.97 -8.80
CA PHE A 95 -4.83 -57.84 -9.72
C PHE A 95 -4.90 -56.54 -8.90
N SER A 96 -3.86 -55.73 -8.97
CA SER A 96 -3.83 -54.42 -8.32
C SER A 96 -4.67 -53.47 -9.19
N SER A 97 -5.93 -53.27 -8.81
CA SER A 97 -6.73 -52.19 -9.38
C SER A 97 -6.11 -50.86 -8.93
N VAL A 98 -5.69 -50.04 -9.89
CA VAL A 98 -5.25 -48.67 -9.59
C VAL A 98 -6.50 -47.84 -9.31
N GLN A 99 -6.80 -47.57 -8.05
CA GLN A 99 -7.86 -46.64 -7.66
C GLN A 99 -7.35 -45.20 -7.80
N ILE A 100 -7.77 -44.51 -8.86
CA ILE A 100 -7.56 -43.07 -9.00
C ILE A 100 -8.73 -42.37 -8.31
N SER A 101 -8.52 -41.97 -7.05
CA SER A 101 -9.49 -41.15 -6.32
C SER A 101 -9.39 -39.70 -6.79
N PHE A 102 -10.36 -39.27 -7.60
CA PHE A 102 -10.58 -37.84 -7.83
C PHE A 102 -11.32 -37.28 -6.62
N ARG A 103 -10.57 -36.73 -5.65
CA ARG A 103 -11.18 -35.84 -4.66
C ARG A 103 -11.79 -34.66 -5.42
N SER A 104 -13.09 -34.44 -5.30
CA SER A 104 -13.69 -33.20 -5.75
C SER A 104 -12.95 -32.07 -5.02
N ARG A 105 -12.25 -31.21 -5.77
CA ARG A 105 -11.75 -29.96 -5.20
C ARG A 105 -13.00 -29.19 -4.80
N LEU A 106 -13.25 -29.05 -3.50
CA LEU A 106 -14.18 -28.04 -3.00
C LEU A 106 -13.87 -26.74 -3.74
N PRO A 107 -14.86 -26.05 -4.33
CA PRO A 107 -14.60 -24.79 -5.02
C PRO A 107 -13.86 -23.89 -4.04
N LYS A 108 -12.68 -23.38 -4.44
CA LYS A 108 -11.92 -22.43 -3.61
C LYS A 108 -12.91 -21.38 -3.13
N LYS A 109 -13.12 -21.30 -1.81
CA LYS A 109 -14.03 -20.33 -1.21
C LYS A 109 -13.60 -18.96 -1.74
N LEU A 110 -14.46 -18.32 -2.54
CA LEU A 110 -14.16 -17.01 -3.10
C LEU A 110 -13.96 -16.06 -1.92
N GLN A 111 -12.71 -15.78 -1.58
CA GLN A 111 -12.38 -14.85 -0.52
C GLN A 111 -12.29 -13.47 -1.16
N ILE A 112 -13.37 -12.71 -1.04
CA ILE A 112 -13.38 -11.30 -1.42
C ILE A 112 -12.74 -10.54 -0.26
N ASN A 113 -11.45 -10.23 -0.39
CA ASN A 113 -10.80 -9.32 0.54
C ASN A 113 -11.23 -7.89 0.21
N ALA A 114 -11.91 -7.22 1.14
CA ALA A 114 -12.17 -5.78 1.02
C ALA A 114 -10.83 -5.04 1.04
N ALA A 115 -10.43 -4.47 -0.09
CA ALA A 115 -9.15 -3.79 -0.25
C ALA A 115 -9.27 -2.28 0.05
N GLY A 116 -8.23 -1.70 0.67
CA GLY A 116 -8.02 -0.24 0.70
C GLY A 116 -8.27 0.49 2.02
N SER A 117 -8.65 -0.20 3.10
CA SER A 117 -8.74 0.40 4.45
C SER A 117 -7.61 -0.02 5.39
N THR A 118 -6.83 -1.03 5.02
CA THR A 118 -5.68 -1.53 5.77
C THR A 118 -4.40 -1.30 4.97
N PHE A 119 -3.37 -0.79 5.64
CA PHE A 119 -2.01 -0.60 5.12
C PHE A 119 -1.02 -1.48 5.90
N GLY A 120 0.04 -1.95 5.25
CA GLY A 120 1.10 -2.77 5.85
C GLY A 120 0.80 -4.27 5.90
N ASN A 121 1.84 -5.08 6.12
CA ASN A 121 1.76 -6.54 6.21
C ASN A 121 2.02 -7.06 7.63
N ASN A 122 3.00 -6.48 8.32
CA ASN A 122 3.42 -6.82 9.69
C ASN A 122 2.98 -5.74 10.69
N PHE A 123 3.28 -4.46 10.39
CA PHE A 123 2.76 -3.31 11.13
C PHE A 123 1.52 -2.79 10.41
N ARG A 124 0.37 -3.36 10.76
CA ARG A 124 -0.87 -3.22 9.99
C ARG A 124 -1.73 -2.12 10.57
N VAL A 125 -2.05 -1.11 9.76
CA VAL A 125 -2.89 0.01 10.17
C VAL A 125 -4.21 -0.04 9.41
N THR A 126 -5.31 -0.23 10.12
CA THR A 126 -6.66 -0.13 9.56
C THR A 126 -7.31 1.17 10.02
N THR A 127 -7.61 2.08 9.10
CA THR A 127 -8.29 3.34 9.45
C THR A 127 -9.80 3.24 9.24
N PHE A 128 -10.58 3.98 10.03
CA PHE A 128 -12.04 3.99 9.97
C PHE A 128 -12.64 5.39 10.17
N GLY A 129 -13.93 5.50 9.86
CA GLY A 129 -14.73 6.71 10.08
C GLY A 129 -14.79 7.67 8.90
N GLU A 130 -15.87 8.45 8.87
CA GLU A 130 -16.13 9.51 7.90
C GLU A 130 -15.90 10.89 8.50
N SER A 131 -15.60 11.87 7.65
CA SER A 131 -15.36 13.26 8.08
C SER A 131 -16.52 13.94 8.83
N HIS A 132 -17.75 13.45 8.67
CA HIS A 132 -18.95 13.94 9.37
C HIS A 132 -19.68 12.79 10.10
N GLY A 133 -18.95 11.71 10.44
CA GLY A 133 -19.44 10.65 11.31
C GLY A 133 -19.18 10.97 12.79
N GLY A 134 -19.44 10.03 13.70
CA GLY A 134 -19.19 10.22 15.15
C GLY A 134 -17.71 10.44 15.51
N GLY A 135 -16.78 10.03 14.64
CA GLY A 135 -15.35 10.21 14.79
C GLY A 135 -14.58 9.45 13.72
N VAL A 136 -13.26 9.56 13.78
CA VAL A 136 -12.32 8.79 12.93
C VAL A 136 -11.27 8.15 13.82
N GLY A 137 -10.51 7.20 13.27
CA GLY A 137 -9.48 6.54 14.06
C GLY A 137 -8.73 5.47 13.30
N CYS A 138 -8.01 4.65 14.05
CA CYS A 138 -7.29 3.51 13.52
C CYS A 138 -7.22 2.34 14.51
N ILE A 139 -6.97 1.16 13.95
CA ILE A 139 -6.51 -0.03 14.66
C ILE A 139 -5.09 -0.30 14.16
N ILE A 140 -4.14 -0.39 15.08
CA ILE A 140 -2.75 -0.75 14.81
C ILE A 140 -2.55 -2.19 15.29
N ASP A 141 -2.35 -3.11 14.36
CA ASP A 141 -2.10 -4.53 14.60
C ASP A 141 -0.63 -4.85 14.31
N GLY A 142 -0.04 -5.75 15.09
CA GLY A 142 1.39 -6.09 15.01
C GLY A 142 2.36 -5.08 15.65
N CYS A 143 1.87 -4.11 16.44
CA CYS A 143 2.75 -3.23 17.20
C CYS A 143 3.58 -4.06 18.22
N PRO A 144 4.91 -3.93 18.28
CA PRO A 144 5.75 -4.63 19.26
C PRO A 144 5.31 -4.35 20.71
N PRO A 145 5.39 -5.33 21.63
CA PRO A 145 5.07 -5.15 23.04
C PRO A 145 6.20 -4.42 23.80
N ARG A 146 5.87 -3.91 25.00
CA ARG A 146 6.78 -3.26 25.97
C ARG A 146 7.37 -1.94 25.49
N ILE A 147 6.70 -1.27 24.56
CA ILE A 147 7.04 0.09 24.15
C ILE A 147 6.25 1.06 25.01
N PRO A 148 6.88 2.00 25.74
CA PRO A 148 6.16 3.04 26.45
C PRO A 148 5.27 3.83 25.48
N LEU A 149 3.98 3.94 25.76
CA LEU A 149 3.03 4.63 24.88
C LEU A 149 1.89 5.29 25.67
N SER A 150 1.60 6.53 25.31
CA SER A 150 0.49 7.34 25.81
C SER A 150 -0.15 8.14 24.66
N GLU A 151 -1.31 8.73 24.91
CA GLU A 151 -1.95 9.66 23.96
C GLU A 151 -1.03 10.84 23.59
N SER A 152 -0.21 11.31 24.53
CA SER A 152 0.68 12.46 24.32
C SER A 152 1.73 12.22 23.23
N ASP A 153 2.13 10.95 23.05
CA ASP A 153 3.08 10.55 22.00
C ASP A 153 2.50 10.73 20.59
N MET A 154 1.18 10.62 20.44
CA MET A 154 0.48 10.82 19.16
C MET A 154 -0.03 12.26 19.01
N GLN A 155 -0.40 12.90 20.12
CA GLN A 155 -1.04 14.20 20.11
C GLN A 155 -0.17 15.28 19.46
N PHE A 156 1.15 15.23 19.65
CA PHE A 156 2.08 16.16 19.01
C PHE A 156 1.94 16.22 17.48
N ASP A 157 1.92 15.07 16.81
CA ASP A 157 1.79 15.02 15.36
C ASP A 157 0.35 15.29 14.89
N LEU A 158 -0.64 14.86 15.67
CA LEU A 158 -2.05 15.19 15.40
C LEU A 158 -2.29 16.69 15.47
N ASP A 159 -1.68 17.38 16.44
CA ASP A 159 -1.73 18.82 16.55
C ASP A 159 -1.10 19.47 15.34
N ARG A 160 0.11 19.07 14.91
CA ARG A 160 0.77 19.59 13.69
C ARG A 160 -0.09 19.43 12.43
N ARG A 161 -0.88 18.35 12.34
CA ARG A 161 -1.75 18.04 11.18
C ARG A 161 -3.05 18.85 11.18
N ARG A 162 -3.51 19.26 12.36
CA ARG A 162 -4.83 19.83 12.61
C ARG A 162 -5.14 21.03 11.72
N PRO A 163 -6.40 21.21 11.29
CA PRO A 163 -6.81 22.47 10.65
C PRO A 163 -6.77 23.66 11.62
N GLY A 164 -6.89 24.87 11.07
CA GLY A 164 -7.14 26.08 11.87
C GLY A 164 -5.95 26.61 12.64
N GLN A 165 -4.74 26.15 12.34
CA GLN A 165 -3.52 26.61 13.03
C GLN A 165 -3.08 28.01 12.60
N SER A 166 -3.44 28.43 11.39
CA SER A 166 -2.96 29.70 10.83
C SER A 166 -3.89 30.24 9.74
N ARG A 167 -3.68 31.52 9.37
CA ARG A 167 -4.42 32.21 8.30
C ARG A 167 -4.26 31.58 6.91
N ILE A 168 -3.22 30.77 6.70
CA ILE A 168 -2.94 30.10 5.41
C ILE A 168 -3.51 28.68 5.33
N THR A 169 -4.25 28.25 6.36
CA THR A 169 -4.96 26.96 6.41
C THR A 169 -6.45 27.18 6.59
N THR A 170 -7.24 26.11 6.47
CA THR A 170 -8.70 26.15 6.66
C THR A 170 -9.03 26.58 8.09
N PRO A 171 -9.97 27.53 8.30
CA PRO A 171 -10.31 28.05 9.63
C PRO A 171 -11.16 27.12 10.51
N ARG A 172 -11.17 25.80 10.25
CA ARG A 172 -11.89 24.81 11.10
C ARG A 172 -11.17 24.63 12.44
N LYS A 173 -11.93 24.48 13.52
CA LYS A 173 -11.40 24.30 14.88
C LYS A 173 -11.73 22.91 15.39
N GLU A 174 -11.02 21.93 14.84
CA GLU A 174 -11.02 20.57 15.39
C GLU A 174 -9.91 20.49 16.44
N THR A 175 -10.08 19.72 17.52
CA THR A 175 -9.01 19.53 18.52
C THR A 175 -8.07 18.37 18.16
N ASP A 176 -8.56 17.43 17.34
CA ASP A 176 -7.87 16.19 16.98
C ASP A 176 -7.37 15.40 18.22
N THR A 177 -8.09 15.50 19.34
CA THR A 177 -7.72 14.82 20.59
C THR A 177 -7.92 13.31 20.46
N CYS A 178 -6.85 12.54 20.59
CA CYS A 178 -6.92 11.08 20.52
C CYS A 178 -7.15 10.43 21.88
N LYS A 179 -7.77 9.26 21.85
CA LYS A 179 -7.93 8.36 23.00
C LYS A 179 -7.52 6.94 22.61
N ILE A 180 -6.67 6.32 23.42
CA ILE A 180 -6.34 4.90 23.29
C ILE A 180 -7.41 4.10 24.03
N SER A 181 -7.94 3.06 23.38
CA SER A 181 -8.99 2.20 23.97
C SER A 181 -8.54 0.75 24.22
N SER A 182 -7.43 0.32 23.63
CA SER A 182 -6.89 -1.04 23.76
C SER A 182 -5.40 -1.07 23.40
N GLY A 183 -4.74 -2.22 23.61
CA GLY A 183 -3.37 -2.47 23.17
C GLY A 183 -2.28 -1.80 24.02
N VAL A 184 -2.68 -1.11 25.10
CA VAL A 184 -1.79 -0.48 26.08
C VAL A 184 -2.26 -0.87 27.49
N SER A 185 -1.32 -1.26 28.35
CA SER A 185 -1.54 -1.53 29.77
C SER A 185 -0.36 -0.97 30.55
N GLU A 186 -0.62 -0.29 31.67
CA GLU A 186 0.42 0.31 32.53
C GLU A 186 1.41 1.20 31.75
N GLY A 187 0.91 1.94 30.75
CA GLY A 187 1.71 2.83 29.91
C GLY A 187 2.62 2.13 28.90
N GLN A 188 2.46 0.82 28.69
CA GLN A 188 3.22 0.05 27.71
C GLN A 188 2.33 -0.66 26.69
N THR A 189 2.81 -0.79 25.46
CA THR A 189 2.14 -1.61 24.44
C THR A 189 2.14 -3.09 24.86
N THR A 190 1.02 -3.78 24.63
CA THR A 190 0.85 -5.18 25.05
C THR A 190 1.22 -6.18 23.96
N GLY A 191 1.50 -5.71 22.74
CA GLY A 191 1.65 -6.57 21.55
C GLY A 191 0.32 -6.95 20.88
N THR A 192 -0.80 -6.52 21.46
CA THR A 192 -2.15 -6.73 20.91
C THR A 192 -2.66 -5.47 20.20
N PRO A 193 -3.75 -5.54 19.41
CA PRO A 193 -4.21 -4.40 18.62
C PRO A 193 -4.49 -3.14 19.45
N ILE A 194 -3.90 -2.02 19.02
CA ILE A 194 -4.09 -0.70 19.61
C ILE A 194 -5.23 0.01 18.87
N HIS A 195 -6.31 0.30 19.58
CA HIS A 195 -7.43 1.08 19.04
C HIS A 195 -7.29 2.54 19.44
N VAL A 196 -7.26 3.43 18.45
CA VAL A 196 -7.19 4.89 18.64
C VAL A 196 -8.44 5.53 18.05
N PHE A 197 -9.14 6.33 18.86
CA PHE A 197 -10.34 7.06 18.46
C PHE A 197 -10.16 8.57 18.61
N VAL A 198 -10.66 9.34 17.64
CA VAL A 198 -10.68 10.79 17.63
C VAL A 198 -12.09 11.27 17.27
N PRO A 199 -12.80 11.98 18.16
CA PRO A 199 -14.13 12.51 17.86
C PRO A 199 -14.06 13.64 16.83
N ASN A 200 -15.13 13.80 16.05
CA ASN A 200 -15.31 14.95 15.16
C ASN A 200 -16.15 16.02 15.89
N THR A 201 -15.61 17.22 16.11
CA THR A 201 -16.25 18.23 16.99
C THR A 201 -16.75 19.50 16.29
N ASP A 202 -16.27 19.85 15.09
CA ASP A 202 -16.69 21.05 14.33
C ASP A 202 -17.54 20.68 13.09
N GLN A 203 -18.52 19.80 13.26
CA GLN A 203 -19.44 19.40 12.19
C GLN A 203 -20.56 20.42 12.02
N ARG A 204 -20.59 21.10 10.87
CA ARG A 204 -21.70 21.95 10.46
C ARG A 204 -22.36 21.37 9.21
N GLY A 205 -23.46 20.63 9.39
CA GLY A 205 -24.16 19.99 8.28
C GLY A 205 -24.73 20.98 7.24
N PHE A 206 -25.10 22.18 7.67
CA PHE A 206 -25.78 23.18 6.82
C PHE A 206 -24.88 23.85 5.77
N ASP A 207 -23.56 23.83 5.94
CA ASP A 207 -22.61 24.46 5.00
C ASP A 207 -22.53 23.70 3.64
N TYR A 208 -23.20 22.55 3.50
CA TYR A 208 -23.07 21.64 2.34
C TYR A 208 -24.35 21.37 1.55
N ASN A 209 -25.46 22.06 1.84
CA ASN A 209 -26.74 21.77 1.17
C ASN A 209 -26.67 21.95 -0.36
N GLU A 210 -25.99 23.00 -0.86
CA GLU A 210 -25.78 23.20 -2.31
C GLU A 210 -24.80 22.17 -2.91
N MET A 211 -23.79 21.75 -2.14
CA MET A 211 -22.81 20.72 -2.54
C MET A 211 -23.40 19.30 -2.54
N SER A 212 -24.60 19.12 -1.97
CA SER A 212 -25.24 17.81 -1.90
C SER A 212 -25.73 17.31 -3.26
N VAL A 213 -26.11 18.26 -4.13
CA VAL A 213 -26.80 18.01 -5.39
C VAL A 213 -25.84 17.89 -6.58
N ALA A 214 -24.68 18.57 -6.51
CA ALA A 214 -23.71 18.66 -7.60
C ALA A 214 -22.44 17.83 -7.34
N TYR A 215 -21.80 17.34 -8.40
CA TYR A 215 -20.44 16.80 -8.30
C TYR A 215 -19.44 17.94 -8.16
N ARG A 216 -18.60 17.93 -7.13
CA ARG A 216 -17.55 18.95 -7.01
C ARG A 216 -16.43 18.62 -7.98
N PRO A 217 -15.99 19.58 -8.84
CA PRO A 217 -14.88 19.34 -9.74
C PRO A 217 -13.63 18.84 -9.03
N SER A 218 -12.99 17.81 -9.59
CA SER A 218 -11.75 17.22 -9.06
C SER A 218 -11.85 16.61 -7.64
N HIS A 219 -13.07 16.41 -7.11
CA HIS A 219 -13.36 15.57 -5.95
C HIS A 219 -13.80 14.17 -6.34
N ALA A 220 -13.97 13.30 -5.34
CA ALA A 220 -14.32 11.91 -5.54
C ALA A 220 -15.83 11.67 -5.77
N ASP A 221 -16.68 12.71 -5.75
CA ASP A 221 -18.14 12.58 -5.67
C ASP A 221 -18.73 11.68 -6.77
N ALA A 222 -18.43 11.98 -8.04
CA ALA A 222 -18.92 11.20 -9.19
C ALA A 222 -18.34 9.78 -9.18
N THR A 223 -17.05 9.63 -8.88
CA THR A 223 -16.39 8.32 -8.83
C THR A 223 -16.90 7.43 -7.71
N TYR A 224 -17.32 8.01 -6.58
CA TYR A 224 -17.96 7.26 -5.49
C TYR A 224 -19.34 6.77 -5.89
N ASP A 225 -20.17 7.61 -6.51
CA ASP A 225 -21.48 7.18 -7.02
C ASP A 225 -21.32 6.10 -8.09
N MET A 226 -20.34 6.23 -9.00
CA MET A 226 -20.06 5.22 -10.03
C MET A 226 -19.56 3.90 -9.45
N LYS A 227 -18.70 3.93 -8.43
CA LYS A 227 -18.08 2.73 -7.84
C LYS A 227 -18.99 2.02 -6.85
N TYR A 228 -19.70 2.77 -6.03
CA TYR A 228 -20.43 2.25 -4.86
C TYR A 228 -21.94 2.44 -4.95
N GLY A 229 -22.46 3.28 -5.84
CA GLY A 229 -23.88 3.65 -5.89
C GLY A 229 -24.38 4.48 -4.72
N VAL A 230 -23.52 4.74 -3.72
CA VAL A 230 -23.81 5.51 -2.52
C VAL A 230 -22.57 6.29 -2.11
N ARG A 231 -22.77 7.52 -1.61
CA ARG A 231 -21.70 8.34 -1.02
C ARG A 231 -22.22 9.08 0.20
N SER A 232 -21.33 9.32 1.16
CA SER A 232 -21.58 10.27 2.23
C SER A 232 -21.52 11.68 1.63
N VAL A 233 -22.70 12.29 1.48
CA VAL A 233 -22.87 13.58 0.82
C VAL A 233 -22.35 14.74 1.68
N GLN A 234 -22.28 14.53 2.99
CA GLN A 234 -21.76 15.51 3.94
C GLN A 234 -20.22 15.50 3.93
N GLY A 235 -19.64 16.58 3.42
CA GLY A 235 -18.18 16.74 3.32
C GLY A 235 -17.52 15.84 2.28
N GLY A 236 -16.43 15.17 2.64
CA GLY A 236 -15.67 14.27 1.75
C GLY A 236 -15.86 12.78 2.06
N GLY A 237 -16.77 12.44 2.99
CA GLY A 237 -16.96 11.09 3.47
C GLY A 237 -15.64 10.43 3.91
N ARG A 238 -15.41 9.21 3.41
CA ARG A 238 -14.22 8.38 3.63
C ARG A 238 -12.97 8.87 2.87
N SER A 239 -13.15 9.53 1.72
CA SER A 239 -12.03 10.09 0.91
C SER A 239 -11.46 11.41 1.46
N SER A 240 -12.08 11.95 2.51
CA SER A 240 -11.67 13.19 3.14
C SER A 240 -10.28 13.06 3.77
N ALA A 241 -9.51 14.15 3.75
CA ALA A 241 -8.26 14.24 4.50
C ALA A 241 -8.43 14.08 6.02
N ARG A 242 -9.66 14.02 6.55
CA ARG A 242 -9.91 13.61 7.95
C ARG A 242 -9.40 12.19 8.23
N GLU A 243 -9.46 11.29 7.25
CA GLU A 243 -8.97 9.91 7.37
C GLU A 243 -7.50 9.84 7.80
N THR A 244 -6.68 10.81 7.37
CA THR A 244 -5.25 10.86 7.68
C THR A 244 -4.96 10.98 9.17
N ILE A 245 -5.93 11.31 10.03
CA ILE A 245 -5.79 11.24 11.49
C ILE A 245 -5.36 9.83 11.92
N GLY A 246 -6.00 8.79 11.38
CA GLY A 246 -5.64 7.41 11.70
C GLY A 246 -4.22 7.07 11.24
N ARG A 247 -3.78 7.63 10.11
CA ARG A 247 -2.41 7.45 9.60
C ARG A 247 -1.39 8.18 10.46
N VAL A 248 -1.68 9.41 10.86
CA VAL A 248 -0.79 10.25 11.68
C VAL A 248 -0.64 9.68 13.08
N ALA A 249 -1.74 9.25 13.71
CA ALA A 249 -1.69 8.58 15.01
C ALA A 249 -0.82 7.31 14.96
N ALA A 250 -1.06 6.43 13.97
CA ALA A 250 -0.25 5.23 13.81
C ALA A 250 1.21 5.53 13.41
N GLY A 251 1.42 6.56 12.59
CA GLY A 251 2.73 7.04 12.18
C GLY A 251 3.54 7.56 13.36
N ALA A 252 2.93 8.22 14.34
CA ALA A 252 3.60 8.67 15.55
C ALA A 252 4.11 7.48 16.40
N VAL A 253 3.31 6.40 16.52
CA VAL A 253 3.74 5.16 17.16
C VAL A 253 4.93 4.55 16.41
N ALA A 254 4.85 4.47 15.08
CA ALA A 254 5.95 3.98 14.24
C ALA A 254 7.22 4.85 14.37
N LYS A 255 7.10 6.18 14.35
CA LYS A 255 8.20 7.12 14.56
C LYS A 255 8.88 6.90 15.91
N LYS A 256 8.10 6.72 16.97
CA LYS A 256 8.63 6.45 18.32
C LYS A 256 9.46 5.17 18.34
N ILE A 257 8.94 4.08 17.75
CA ILE A 257 9.66 2.80 17.68
C ILE A 257 10.94 2.94 16.85
N LEU A 258 10.88 3.54 15.66
CA LEU A 258 12.04 3.74 14.79
C LEU A 258 13.12 4.62 15.45
N LYS A 259 12.70 5.67 16.17
CA LYS A 259 13.61 6.54 16.93
C LYS A 259 14.28 5.79 18.07
N LEU A 260 13.51 5.02 18.86
CA LEU A 260 14.08 4.16 19.90
C LEU A 260 15.06 3.16 19.28
N TYR A 261 14.69 2.57 18.14
CA TYR A 261 15.39 1.47 17.51
C TYR A 261 16.76 1.85 16.93
N ALA A 262 16.79 2.82 16.02
CA ALA A 262 17.99 3.19 15.27
C ALA A 262 18.32 4.69 15.37
N GLY A 263 17.66 5.43 16.26
CA GLY A 263 17.77 6.88 16.27
C GLY A 263 17.21 7.52 15.00
N THR A 264 16.35 6.80 14.26
CA THR A 264 15.77 7.25 12.99
C THR A 264 14.98 8.54 13.16
N GLU A 265 15.23 9.50 12.28
CA GLU A 265 14.54 10.78 12.25
C GLU A 265 13.88 10.96 10.89
N ILE A 266 12.57 11.19 10.90
CA ILE A 266 11.76 11.43 9.70
C ILE A 266 11.30 12.87 9.76
N LEU A 267 11.84 13.70 8.87
CA LEU A 267 11.59 15.14 8.85
C LEU A 267 11.07 15.51 7.47
N ALA A 268 9.92 16.19 7.42
CA ALA A 268 9.39 16.72 6.17
C ALA A 268 9.21 18.24 6.25
N TYR A 269 9.31 18.90 5.11
CA TYR A 269 9.13 20.35 5.01
C TYR A 269 8.59 20.76 3.66
N VAL A 270 8.00 21.94 3.60
CA VAL A 270 7.50 22.53 2.36
C VAL A 270 8.67 23.10 1.57
N SER A 271 8.89 22.51 0.40
CA SER A 271 9.99 22.88 -0.52
C SER A 271 9.50 23.67 -1.74
N GLN A 272 8.18 23.71 -1.96
CA GLN A 272 7.58 24.51 -3.03
C GLN A 272 6.15 24.86 -2.67
N VAL A 273 5.77 26.11 -2.96
CA VAL A 273 4.37 26.52 -3.06
C VAL A 273 4.17 27.29 -4.34
N HIS A 274 3.22 26.84 -5.16
CA HIS A 274 2.97 27.43 -6.49
C HIS A 274 4.27 27.57 -7.31
N LYS A 275 4.66 28.79 -7.66
CA LYS A 275 5.88 29.13 -8.42
C LYS A 275 7.09 29.43 -7.54
N VAL A 276 6.93 29.48 -6.21
CA VAL A 276 8.01 29.70 -5.26
C VAL A 276 8.64 28.34 -4.94
N VAL A 277 9.82 28.09 -5.49
CA VAL A 277 10.56 26.83 -5.36
C VAL A 277 11.81 27.10 -4.53
N LEU A 278 12.02 26.30 -3.49
CA LEU A 278 13.26 26.32 -2.73
C LEU A 278 14.41 25.80 -3.64
N PRO A 279 15.52 26.55 -3.81
CA PRO A 279 16.65 26.09 -4.60
C PRO A 279 17.26 24.82 -4.01
N GLN A 280 17.79 23.95 -4.87
CA GLN A 280 18.47 22.75 -4.41
C GLN A 280 19.74 23.12 -3.62
N GLY A 281 20.03 22.33 -2.57
CA GLY A 281 21.22 22.52 -1.73
C GLY A 281 21.10 23.60 -0.65
N VAL A 282 20.06 24.44 -0.66
CA VAL A 282 19.86 25.48 0.39
C VAL A 282 19.63 24.87 1.77
N VAL A 283 18.92 23.74 1.82
CA VAL A 283 18.67 23.02 3.07
C VAL A 283 19.69 21.90 3.21
N ASN A 284 20.52 22.00 4.24
CA ASN A 284 21.42 20.92 4.64
C ASN A 284 20.61 19.82 5.35
N HIS A 285 20.54 18.63 4.75
CA HIS A 285 19.75 17.51 5.28
C HIS A 285 20.38 16.88 6.53
N ASP A 286 21.69 16.98 6.71
CA ASP A 286 22.38 16.46 7.89
C ASP A 286 22.08 17.26 9.16
N SER A 287 21.90 18.58 9.04
CA SER A 287 21.67 19.47 10.19
C SER A 287 20.26 20.00 10.34
N LEU A 288 19.35 19.70 9.40
CA LEU A 288 17.94 20.11 9.47
C LEU A 288 17.31 19.71 10.81
N SER A 289 16.66 20.65 11.49
CA SER A 289 15.96 20.41 12.76
C SER A 289 14.45 20.60 12.64
N LEU A 290 13.72 19.97 13.56
CA LEU A 290 12.27 20.17 13.67
C LEU A 290 11.92 21.62 14.02
N ASP A 291 12.73 22.29 14.83
CA ASP A 291 12.53 23.69 15.21
C ASP A 291 12.61 24.62 14.00
N GLN A 292 13.54 24.38 13.08
CA GLN A 292 13.60 25.14 11.82
C GLN A 292 12.32 24.96 11.00
N ILE A 293 11.80 23.72 10.94
CA ILE A 293 10.58 23.40 10.19
C ILE A 293 9.35 24.04 10.85
N GLU A 294 9.20 23.96 12.17
CA GLU A 294 8.02 24.50 12.88
C GLU A 294 8.14 26.00 13.23
N SER A 295 9.27 26.65 12.88
CA SER A 295 9.50 28.08 13.12
C SER A 295 8.50 29.03 12.44
N ASN A 296 7.77 28.54 11.43
CA ASN A 296 6.84 29.33 10.65
C ASN A 296 5.63 28.52 10.16
N ILE A 297 4.56 29.24 9.83
CA ILE A 297 3.26 28.65 9.51
C ILE A 297 3.22 27.83 8.21
N VAL A 298 4.18 28.03 7.29
CA VAL A 298 4.23 27.29 6.02
C VAL A 298 5.14 26.06 6.10
N ARG A 299 5.90 25.91 7.19
CA ARG A 299 6.85 24.81 7.43
C ARG A 299 7.96 24.70 6.38
N CYS A 300 8.53 25.85 6.00
CA CYS A 300 9.71 25.93 5.16
C CYS A 300 10.92 26.30 6.03
N PRO A 301 12.02 25.52 6.04
CA PRO A 301 13.16 25.76 6.91
C PRO A 301 13.99 26.99 6.53
N ASP A 302 13.86 27.48 5.29
CA ASP A 302 14.46 28.74 4.85
C ASP A 302 13.47 29.91 5.12
N PRO A 303 13.83 30.89 5.96
CA PRO A 303 12.93 31.99 6.33
C PRO A 303 12.54 32.90 5.16
N GLU A 304 13.47 33.20 4.24
CA GLU A 304 13.20 34.08 3.10
C GLU A 304 12.18 33.42 2.15
N TYR A 305 12.37 32.15 1.85
CA TYR A 305 11.43 31.39 1.04
C TYR A 305 10.13 31.11 1.79
N ALA A 306 10.15 30.96 3.11
CA ALA A 306 8.93 30.85 3.91
C ALA A 306 8.04 32.09 3.73
N GLU A 307 8.60 33.30 3.82
CA GLU A 307 7.86 34.55 3.61
C GLU A 307 7.29 34.64 2.18
N LYS A 308 8.09 34.31 1.17
CA LYS A 308 7.64 34.29 -0.24
C LYS A 308 6.51 33.29 -0.46
N MET A 309 6.60 32.09 0.13
CA MET A 309 5.54 31.07 0.05
C MET A 309 4.27 31.54 0.76
N ILE A 310 4.38 32.14 1.95
CA ILE A 310 3.24 32.71 2.68
C ILE A 310 2.55 33.78 1.84
N ALA A 311 3.31 34.70 1.24
CA ALA A 311 2.77 35.74 0.36
C ALA A 311 2.06 35.15 -0.87
N ALA A 312 2.63 34.10 -1.47
CA ALA A 312 2.00 33.40 -2.60
C ALA A 312 0.67 32.74 -2.23
N ILE A 313 0.57 32.13 -1.04
CA ILE A 313 -0.68 31.53 -0.54
C ILE A 313 -1.73 32.62 -0.27
N ASP A 314 -1.34 33.73 0.37
CA ASP A 314 -2.26 34.83 0.65
C ASP A 314 -2.78 35.48 -0.63
N ALA A 315 -1.93 35.65 -1.64
CA ALA A 315 -2.32 36.24 -2.92
C ALA A 315 -3.41 35.45 -3.66
N VAL A 316 -3.47 34.12 -3.50
CA VAL A 316 -4.56 33.30 -4.06
C VAL A 316 -5.75 33.19 -3.13
N ARG A 317 -5.52 33.16 -1.82
CA ARG A 317 -6.57 33.13 -0.79
C ARG A 317 -7.53 34.31 -0.93
N VAL A 318 -7.00 35.53 -1.09
CA VAL A 318 -7.83 36.74 -1.24
C VAL A 318 -8.65 36.75 -2.54
N LYS A 319 -8.24 35.97 -3.54
CA LYS A 319 -8.98 35.78 -4.81
C LYS A 319 -10.00 34.64 -4.75
N GLY A 320 -10.14 34.00 -3.59
CA GLY A 320 -10.99 32.82 -3.41
C GLY A 320 -10.49 31.60 -4.18
N ASP A 321 -9.20 31.52 -4.47
CA ASP A 321 -8.55 30.43 -5.23
C ASP A 321 -7.59 29.63 -4.34
N SER A 322 -6.95 28.59 -4.90
CA SER A 322 -6.01 27.74 -4.17
C SER A 322 -4.75 27.40 -4.98
N VAL A 323 -3.70 26.95 -4.30
CA VAL A 323 -2.44 26.50 -4.90
C VAL A 323 -1.96 25.19 -4.30
N GLY A 324 -1.23 24.42 -5.12
CA GLY A 324 -0.52 23.22 -4.72
C GLY A 324 0.93 23.52 -4.34
N GLY A 325 1.72 22.47 -4.19
CA GLY A 325 3.12 22.57 -3.81
C GLY A 325 3.81 21.21 -3.69
N VAL A 326 5.02 21.22 -3.14
CA VAL A 326 5.85 20.02 -2.95
C VAL A 326 6.36 19.96 -1.52
N VAL A 327 6.15 18.82 -0.88
CA VAL A 327 6.76 18.46 0.41
C VAL A 327 8.00 17.62 0.14
N THR A 328 9.15 18.02 0.67
CA THR A 328 10.35 17.19 0.71
C THR A 328 10.37 16.46 2.05
N CYS A 329 10.70 15.17 2.03
CA CYS A 329 10.85 14.35 3.23
C CYS A 329 12.22 13.70 3.21
N ILE A 330 12.91 13.76 4.35
CA ILE A 330 14.17 13.09 4.58
C ILE A 330 14.06 12.08 5.71
N VAL A 331 14.86 11.02 5.64
CA VAL A 331 15.01 10.04 6.72
C VAL A 331 16.49 9.93 7.06
N ARG A 332 16.87 10.40 8.25
CA ARG A 332 18.21 10.18 8.80
C ARG A 332 18.23 8.90 9.62
N ASN A 333 19.37 8.23 9.65
CA ASN A 333 19.57 6.97 10.37
C ASN A 333 18.50 5.94 10.03
N ALA A 334 18.14 5.82 8.74
CA ALA A 334 17.30 4.74 8.28
C ALA A 334 18.06 3.41 8.49
N PRO A 335 17.44 2.37 9.07
CA PRO A 335 18.09 1.07 9.16
C PRO A 335 18.52 0.60 7.77
N ARG A 336 19.72 0.02 7.69
CA ARG A 336 20.28 -0.50 6.43
C ARG A 336 19.64 -1.83 6.08
N GLY A 337 19.45 -2.09 4.79
CA GLY A 337 18.93 -3.36 4.33
C GLY A 337 17.39 -3.47 4.31
N LEU A 338 16.65 -2.40 4.59
CA LEU A 338 15.18 -2.42 4.52
C LEU A 338 14.71 -2.40 3.06
N GLY A 339 13.72 -3.23 2.74
CA GLY A 339 13.11 -3.28 1.42
C GLY A 339 13.19 -4.66 0.78
N SER A 340 12.97 -4.70 -0.53
CA SER A 340 13.00 -5.93 -1.32
C SER A 340 13.41 -5.63 -2.76
N PRO A 341 13.98 -6.58 -3.52
CA PRO A 341 14.58 -6.27 -4.81
C PRO A 341 13.60 -6.19 -6.00
N VAL A 342 12.34 -6.60 -5.85
CA VAL A 342 11.41 -6.79 -6.99
C VAL A 342 10.10 -6.00 -6.88
N PHE A 343 9.04 -6.58 -6.31
CA PHE A 343 7.71 -5.95 -6.30
C PHE A 343 7.50 -5.03 -5.10
N ASP A 344 8.07 -5.40 -3.95
CA ASP A 344 7.96 -4.66 -2.69
C ASP A 344 9.21 -3.80 -2.43
N LYS A 345 9.76 -3.20 -3.50
CA LYS A 345 10.89 -2.26 -3.39
C LYS A 345 10.57 -1.15 -2.42
N LEU A 346 11.54 -0.75 -1.60
CA LEU A 346 11.30 0.26 -0.56
C LEU A 346 10.78 1.57 -1.16
N GLU A 347 11.37 2.06 -2.25
CA GLU A 347 10.91 3.25 -2.97
C GLU A 347 9.50 3.07 -3.58
N ALA A 348 9.12 1.84 -3.96
CA ALA A 348 7.79 1.55 -4.49
C ALA A 348 6.72 1.56 -3.39
N GLU A 349 7.01 0.98 -2.22
CA GLU A 349 6.11 1.03 -1.06
C GLU A 349 6.01 2.46 -0.49
N LEU A 350 7.11 3.22 -0.46
CA LEU A 350 7.10 4.65 -0.14
C LEU A 350 6.25 5.44 -1.12
N ALA A 351 6.41 5.19 -2.43
CA ALA A 351 5.61 5.85 -3.46
C ALA A 351 4.11 5.53 -3.32
N LYS A 352 3.75 4.26 -3.10
CA LYS A 352 2.37 3.82 -2.86
C LYS A 352 1.77 4.49 -1.63
N ALA A 353 2.52 4.53 -0.52
CA ALA A 353 2.07 5.15 0.72
C ALA A 353 1.87 6.67 0.53
N ALA A 354 2.83 7.36 -0.09
CA ALA A 354 2.75 8.78 -0.40
C ALA A 354 1.60 9.10 -1.37
N MET A 355 1.50 8.39 -2.50
CA MET A 355 0.47 8.61 -3.52
C MET A 355 -0.95 8.23 -3.05
N SER A 356 -1.08 7.52 -1.94
CA SER A 356 -2.37 7.26 -1.30
C SER A 356 -2.85 8.40 -0.40
N LEU A 357 -2.04 9.44 -0.17
CA LEU A 357 -2.44 10.65 0.54
C LEU A 357 -3.37 11.52 -0.33
N PRO A 358 -4.35 12.21 0.26
CA PRO A 358 -5.22 13.13 -0.47
C PRO A 358 -4.43 14.21 -1.23
N ALA A 359 -4.94 14.57 -2.41
CA ALA A 359 -4.38 15.60 -3.29
C ALA A 359 -2.98 15.32 -3.87
N THR A 360 -2.35 14.17 -3.59
CA THR A 360 -1.07 13.82 -4.20
C THR A 360 -1.18 13.54 -5.71
N LYS A 361 -0.13 13.90 -6.44
CA LYS A 361 -0.05 13.78 -7.90
C LYS A 361 1.32 13.35 -8.44
N GLY A 362 2.36 13.36 -7.62
CA GLY A 362 3.69 12.95 -8.03
C GLY A 362 4.53 12.55 -6.84
N PHE A 363 5.49 11.68 -7.11
CA PHE A 363 6.48 11.18 -6.17
C PHE A 363 7.82 11.12 -6.91
N GLU A 364 8.87 11.66 -6.28
CA GLU A 364 10.25 11.53 -6.72
C GLU A 364 11.09 11.01 -5.55
N PHE A 365 12.12 10.23 -5.84
CA PHE A 365 13.10 9.77 -4.87
C PHE A 365 14.51 10.08 -5.37
N GLY A 366 15.42 10.42 -4.45
CA GLY A 366 16.78 10.83 -4.77
C GLY A 366 16.84 11.98 -5.76
N SER A 367 17.57 11.77 -6.86
CA SER A 367 17.68 12.70 -7.99
C SER A 367 16.38 12.86 -8.80
N GLY A 368 15.38 12.00 -8.60
CA GLY A 368 14.05 12.14 -9.19
C GLY A 368 14.08 12.21 -10.72
N PHE A 369 13.18 13.01 -11.29
CA PHE A 369 13.17 13.24 -12.74
C PHE A 369 14.43 13.98 -13.22
N ALA A 370 15.09 14.77 -12.38
CA ALA A 370 16.33 15.46 -12.75
C ALA A 370 17.49 14.49 -13.03
N GLY A 371 17.47 13.29 -12.45
CA GLY A 371 18.44 12.24 -12.76
C GLY A 371 18.40 11.75 -14.21
N THR A 372 17.27 11.94 -14.91
CA THR A 372 17.11 11.49 -16.32
C THR A 372 17.94 12.29 -17.32
N PHE A 373 18.49 13.44 -16.91
CA PHE A 373 19.37 14.27 -17.72
C PHE A 373 20.86 13.92 -17.58
N LEU A 374 21.21 13.00 -16.68
CA LEU A 374 22.59 12.63 -16.37
C LEU A 374 23.00 11.35 -17.10
N SER A 375 24.26 11.29 -17.52
CA SER A 375 24.91 10.03 -17.92
C SER A 375 25.19 9.14 -16.71
N GLY A 376 25.47 7.85 -16.93
CA GLY A 376 25.79 6.92 -15.83
C GLY A 376 26.99 7.37 -15.00
N SER A 377 28.06 7.88 -15.62
CA SER A 377 29.23 8.41 -14.90
C SER A 377 28.92 9.66 -14.07
N GLU A 378 27.93 10.46 -14.48
CA GLU A 378 27.49 11.63 -13.73
C GLU A 378 26.48 11.27 -12.64
N HIS A 379 25.73 10.19 -12.79
CA HIS A 379 24.69 9.77 -11.85
C HIS A 379 25.23 8.90 -10.72
N ASN A 380 26.13 7.97 -11.03
CA ASN A 380 26.59 6.94 -10.11
C ASN A 380 27.07 7.52 -8.77
N ASP A 381 26.63 6.86 -7.69
CA ASP A 381 27.06 7.16 -6.33
C ASP A 381 28.26 6.27 -5.98
N GLU A 382 29.47 6.81 -6.11
CA GLU A 382 30.71 6.06 -5.84
C GLU A 382 30.82 5.63 -4.38
N PHE A 383 31.17 4.36 -4.15
CA PHE A 383 31.35 3.83 -2.80
C PHE A 383 32.70 4.20 -2.19
N TYR A 384 32.71 4.36 -0.88
CA TYR A 384 33.91 4.50 -0.08
C TYR A 384 33.72 3.94 1.33
N THR A 385 34.82 3.75 2.05
CA THR A 385 34.80 3.37 3.46
C THR A 385 35.04 4.60 4.34
N ASP A 386 34.14 4.87 5.28
CA ASP A 386 34.31 5.95 6.25
C ASP A 386 35.33 5.62 7.35
N GLU A 387 35.62 6.58 8.22
CA GLU A 387 36.57 6.44 9.34
C GLU A 387 36.17 5.36 10.36
N HIS A 388 34.91 4.90 10.34
CA HIS A 388 34.39 3.84 11.19
C HIS A 388 34.34 2.47 10.47
N GLY A 389 34.88 2.38 9.25
CA GLY A 389 34.90 1.14 8.48
C GLY A 389 33.60 0.85 7.72
N ARG A 390 32.64 1.78 7.69
CA ARG A 390 31.33 1.57 7.04
C ARG A 390 31.38 1.92 5.56
N ILE A 391 30.74 1.12 4.73
CA ILE A 391 30.55 1.43 3.31
C ILE A 391 29.49 2.53 3.17
N ARG A 392 29.87 3.64 2.54
CA ARG A 392 29.09 4.86 2.29
C ARG A 392 29.18 5.26 0.83
N THR A 393 28.39 6.23 0.37
CA THR A 393 28.50 6.79 -0.97
C THR A 393 28.93 8.25 -0.99
N ARG A 394 29.77 8.64 -1.95
CA ARG A 394 30.30 10.01 -2.11
C ARG A 394 29.22 11.04 -2.43
N THR A 395 28.19 10.60 -3.14
CA THR A 395 26.98 11.35 -3.46
C THR A 395 25.77 10.53 -3.07
N ASN A 396 24.58 11.14 -3.09
CA ASN A 396 23.33 10.47 -2.74
C ASN A 396 22.23 10.69 -3.79
N ARG A 397 22.57 10.49 -5.07
CA ARG A 397 21.62 10.62 -6.18
C ARG A 397 20.60 9.49 -6.23
N SER A 398 20.93 8.34 -5.65
CA SER A 398 20.03 7.22 -5.38
C SER A 398 19.01 7.55 -4.27
N GLY A 399 19.29 8.55 -3.42
CA GLY A 399 18.38 8.98 -2.37
C GLY A 399 18.20 7.96 -1.26
N GLY A 400 19.28 7.33 -0.82
CA GLY A 400 19.31 6.38 0.30
C GLY A 400 18.82 4.97 -0.01
N ILE A 401 18.42 4.69 -1.26
CA ILE A 401 17.85 3.41 -1.67
C ILE A 401 18.50 2.96 -2.98
N GLN A 402 19.05 1.75 -3.01
CA GLN A 402 19.66 1.14 -4.19
C GLN A 402 19.10 -0.27 -4.39
N GLY A 403 18.65 -0.57 -5.61
CA GLY A 403 18.10 -1.88 -5.94
C GLY A 403 16.85 -2.28 -5.12
N GLY A 404 16.09 -1.31 -4.61
CA GLY A 404 14.94 -1.59 -3.74
C GLY A 404 15.22 -1.62 -2.25
N ILE A 405 16.48 -1.40 -1.84
CA ILE A 405 16.99 -1.66 -0.48
C ILE A 405 17.67 -0.40 0.07
N SER A 406 17.41 -0.05 1.34
CA SER A 406 18.07 1.08 1.99
C SER A 406 19.58 0.83 2.15
N ASN A 407 20.41 1.79 1.71
CA ASN A 407 21.87 1.66 1.73
C ASN A 407 22.54 2.29 2.96
N GLY A 408 21.79 3.07 3.75
CA GLY A 408 22.23 3.75 4.97
C GLY A 408 22.50 5.24 4.82
N GLU A 409 22.50 5.76 3.58
CA GLU A 409 22.47 7.21 3.37
C GLU A 409 21.08 7.78 3.69
N ILE A 410 21.00 9.11 3.75
CA ILE A 410 19.73 9.81 3.97
C ILE A 410 18.74 9.42 2.87
N ILE A 411 17.59 8.87 3.25
CA ILE A 411 16.51 8.66 2.28
C ILE A 411 15.92 10.03 1.97
N ASN A 412 15.85 10.42 0.70
CA ASN A 412 15.33 11.72 0.27
C ASN A 412 14.24 11.53 -0.79
N MET A 413 13.08 12.15 -0.58
CA MET A 413 11.94 12.06 -1.48
C MET A 413 11.14 13.36 -1.53
N ARG A 414 10.42 13.56 -2.65
CA ARG A 414 9.56 14.73 -2.89
C ARG A 414 8.17 14.28 -3.29
N ILE A 415 7.15 14.87 -2.67
CA ILE A 415 5.75 14.53 -2.87
C ILE A 415 5.01 15.77 -3.37
N ALA A 416 4.44 15.68 -4.56
CA ALA A 416 3.71 16.77 -5.19
C ALA A 416 2.20 16.71 -4.85
N PHE A 417 1.65 17.83 -4.43
CA PHE A 417 0.23 18.00 -4.11
C PHE A 417 -0.42 19.00 -5.06
N LYS A 418 -1.58 18.63 -5.61
CA LYS A 418 -2.40 19.54 -6.42
C LYS A 418 -3.05 20.63 -5.54
N PRO A 419 -3.51 21.74 -6.15
CA PRO A 419 -4.34 22.72 -5.46
C PRO A 419 -5.62 22.11 -4.87
N THR A 420 -6.10 22.69 -3.76
CA THR A 420 -7.38 22.33 -3.14
C THR A 420 -8.52 22.54 -4.14
N SER A 421 -9.31 21.50 -4.40
CA SER A 421 -10.31 21.55 -5.48
C SER A 421 -11.56 22.36 -5.12
N THR A 422 -11.85 22.53 -3.83
CA THR A 422 -12.95 23.42 -3.41
C THR A 422 -12.41 24.84 -3.24
N ILE A 423 -12.91 25.75 -4.09
CA ILE A 423 -12.52 27.15 -4.16
C ILE A 423 -13.78 28.04 -4.19
N GLY A 424 -13.64 29.29 -3.78
CA GLY A 424 -14.73 30.28 -3.75
C GLY A 424 -15.11 30.82 -5.12
N ARG A 425 -14.35 30.47 -6.17
CA ARG A 425 -14.67 30.80 -7.56
C ARG A 425 -15.77 29.91 -8.10
N LYS A 426 -16.54 30.47 -9.03
CA LYS A 426 -17.57 29.76 -9.78
C LYS A 426 -16.96 28.66 -10.65
N GLN A 427 -17.55 27.47 -10.60
CA GLN A 427 -17.12 26.31 -11.37
C GLN A 427 -18.29 25.67 -12.11
N HIS A 428 -18.08 25.21 -13.34
CA HIS A 428 -19.07 24.43 -14.08
C HIS A 428 -18.98 22.97 -13.70
N THR A 429 -20.12 22.32 -13.53
CA THR A 429 -20.21 20.89 -13.18
C THR A 429 -21.61 20.35 -13.50
N VAL A 430 -21.84 19.06 -13.24
CA VAL A 430 -23.14 18.42 -13.40
C VAL A 430 -23.72 17.91 -12.07
N THR A 431 -25.04 17.83 -11.99
CA THR A 431 -25.75 17.10 -10.92
C THR A 431 -25.69 15.59 -11.14
N ARG A 432 -26.16 14.84 -10.14
CA ARG A 432 -26.42 13.39 -10.27
C ARG A 432 -27.34 13.04 -11.45
N ASP A 433 -28.29 13.93 -11.78
CA ASP A 433 -29.21 13.79 -12.91
C ASP A 433 -28.59 14.21 -14.25
N LYS A 434 -27.27 14.45 -14.29
CA LYS A 434 -26.52 14.88 -15.48
C LYS A 434 -26.96 16.24 -16.05
N LYS A 435 -27.50 17.11 -15.20
CA LYS A 435 -27.84 18.49 -15.58
C LYS A 435 -26.64 19.40 -15.31
N GLU A 436 -26.26 20.20 -16.30
CA GLU A 436 -25.22 21.23 -16.16
C GLU A 436 -25.66 22.31 -15.16
N ILE A 437 -24.79 22.63 -14.21
CA ILE A 437 -24.98 23.68 -13.20
C ILE A 437 -23.69 24.44 -12.98
N GLU A 438 -23.84 25.61 -12.36
CA GLU A 438 -22.72 26.36 -11.81
C GLU A 438 -22.69 26.22 -10.30
N LEU A 439 -21.55 25.75 -9.78
CA LEU A 439 -21.30 25.56 -8.36
C LEU A 439 -20.39 26.69 -7.85
N ILE A 440 -20.83 27.35 -6.78
CA ILE A 440 -20.00 28.28 -6.00
C ILE A 440 -19.90 27.69 -4.60
N ALA A 441 -18.74 27.13 -4.26
CA ALA A 441 -18.56 26.53 -2.95
C ALA A 441 -18.43 27.64 -1.90
N ARG A 442 -19.46 27.74 -1.05
CA ARG A 442 -19.43 28.59 0.14
C ARG A 442 -18.81 27.78 1.27
N GLY A 443 -17.77 28.31 1.92
CA GLY A 443 -17.19 27.64 3.08
C GLY A 443 -15.70 27.86 3.31
N ARG A 444 -15.21 27.17 4.33
CA ARG A 444 -13.84 27.25 4.86
C ARG A 444 -12.96 26.19 4.18
N HIS A 445 -12.18 26.58 3.18
CA HIS A 445 -11.29 25.68 2.43
C HIS A 445 -9.83 26.09 2.59
N ASP A 446 -8.92 25.12 2.52
CA ASP A 446 -7.49 25.38 2.56
C ASP A 446 -7.07 26.09 1.25
N PRO A 447 -6.47 27.29 1.30
CA PRO A 447 -5.88 27.90 0.10
C PRO A 447 -4.62 27.14 -0.34
N CYS A 448 -3.98 26.39 0.55
CA CYS A 448 -2.91 25.48 0.24
C CYS A 448 -2.85 24.33 1.26
N VAL A 449 -2.81 23.08 0.81
CA VAL A 449 -2.81 21.90 1.70
C VAL A 449 -1.42 21.52 2.21
N VAL A 450 -0.35 21.97 1.55
CA VAL A 450 1.00 21.42 1.79
C VAL A 450 1.56 21.65 3.20
N PRO A 451 1.30 22.78 3.91
CA PRO A 451 1.80 22.91 5.28
C PRO A 451 1.23 21.81 6.19
N ARG A 452 -0.05 21.47 6.01
CA ARG A 452 -0.71 20.39 6.78
C ARG A 452 -0.33 18.99 6.30
N ALA A 453 0.19 18.87 5.08
CA ALA A 453 0.64 17.59 4.53
C ALA A 453 1.97 17.14 5.14
N VAL A 454 2.79 18.04 5.69
CA VAL A 454 4.09 17.72 6.33
C VAL A 454 3.99 16.55 7.33
N PRO A 455 3.18 16.61 8.40
CA PRO A 455 3.06 15.49 9.34
C PRO A 455 2.37 14.26 8.72
N MET A 456 1.58 14.42 7.65
CA MET A 456 0.98 13.28 6.94
C MET A 456 2.03 12.51 6.14
N VAL A 457 2.98 13.21 5.51
CA VAL A 457 4.08 12.61 4.77
C VAL A 457 5.02 11.88 5.72
N GLU A 458 5.43 12.52 6.82
CA GLU A 458 6.25 11.86 7.84
C GLU A 458 5.59 10.57 8.35
N ALA A 459 4.28 10.62 8.62
CA ALA A 459 3.54 9.47 9.12
C ALA A 459 3.55 8.30 8.13
N VAL A 460 3.22 8.51 6.86
CA VAL A 460 3.19 7.40 5.89
C VAL A 460 4.58 6.82 5.60
N VAL A 461 5.62 7.64 5.66
CA VAL A 461 7.02 7.17 5.58
C VAL A 461 7.36 6.30 6.79
N ALA A 462 6.98 6.74 8.00
CA ALA A 462 7.20 5.97 9.23
C ALA A 462 6.50 4.62 9.19
N LEU A 463 5.26 4.58 8.67
CA LEU A 463 4.50 3.33 8.53
C LEU A 463 5.20 2.33 7.59
N VAL A 464 5.72 2.79 6.45
CA VAL A 464 6.47 1.94 5.51
C VAL A 464 7.73 1.40 6.19
N LEU A 465 8.54 2.29 6.79
CA LEU A 465 9.80 1.88 7.40
C LEU A 465 9.60 0.90 8.55
N MET A 466 8.56 1.10 9.37
CA MET A 466 8.24 0.20 10.47
C MET A 466 7.80 -1.18 9.96
N ASP A 467 6.96 -1.22 8.92
CA ASP A 467 6.52 -2.48 8.31
C ASP A 467 7.68 -3.27 7.69
N GLN A 468 8.59 -2.55 7.00
CA GLN A 468 9.79 -3.13 6.39
C GLN A 468 10.82 -3.57 7.43
N LEU A 469 10.96 -2.84 8.55
CA LEU A 469 11.81 -3.26 9.67
C LEU A 469 11.32 -4.58 10.27
N MET A 470 10.01 -4.72 10.49
CA MET A 470 9.44 -5.98 10.98
C MET A 470 9.61 -7.12 9.96
N ALA A 471 9.43 -6.85 8.67
CA ALA A 471 9.66 -7.84 7.61
C ALA A 471 11.13 -8.31 7.61
N GLN A 472 12.07 -7.38 7.73
CA GLN A 472 13.50 -7.67 7.82
C GLN A 472 13.81 -8.60 8.98
N TYR A 473 13.28 -8.33 10.18
CA TYR A 473 13.44 -9.23 11.33
C TYR A 473 12.83 -10.60 11.08
N SER A 474 11.62 -10.66 10.54
CA SER A 474 10.92 -11.92 10.29
C SER A 474 11.65 -12.81 9.27
N GLN A 475 12.27 -12.23 8.25
CA GLN A 475 12.87 -12.98 7.15
C GLN A 475 14.37 -13.19 7.33
N SER A 476 15.11 -12.15 7.71
CA SER A 476 16.58 -12.13 7.66
C SER A 476 17.27 -12.38 8.99
N PHE A 477 16.54 -12.36 10.10
CA PHE A 477 17.08 -12.60 11.45
C PHE A 477 16.60 -13.91 12.08
N LEU A 478 16.04 -14.82 11.27
CA LEU A 478 15.72 -16.18 11.70
C LEU A 478 16.98 -17.03 11.94
N PHE A 479 18.08 -16.71 11.25
CA PHE A 479 19.39 -17.32 11.42
C PHE A 479 20.44 -16.24 11.73
N PRO A 480 21.61 -16.60 12.30
CA PRO A 480 22.70 -15.64 12.49
C PRO A 480 23.08 -14.96 11.17
N ILE A 481 23.35 -13.66 11.27
CA ILE A 481 23.84 -12.87 10.13
C ILE A 481 25.26 -13.29 9.74
N ASN A 482 25.66 -12.98 8.50
CA ASN A 482 27.05 -13.03 8.07
C ASN A 482 27.77 -11.74 8.49
N PRO A 483 28.60 -11.73 9.55
CA PRO A 483 29.23 -10.51 10.06
C PRO A 483 30.28 -9.93 9.11
N ASP A 484 30.75 -10.68 8.11
CA ASP A 484 31.69 -10.17 7.11
C ASP A 484 31.01 -9.19 6.13
N LEU A 485 29.69 -9.31 5.97
CA LEU A 485 28.91 -8.57 4.96
C LEU A 485 27.73 -7.78 5.55
N GLN A 486 27.22 -8.21 6.70
CA GLN A 486 26.01 -7.67 7.33
C GLN A 486 26.34 -7.01 8.67
N GLU A 487 25.80 -5.82 8.87
CA GLU A 487 25.87 -5.15 10.16
C GLU A 487 24.76 -5.69 11.08
N PRO A 488 25.05 -5.94 12.37
CA PRO A 488 24.03 -6.31 13.31
C PRO A 488 23.05 -5.17 13.51
N LEU A 489 21.78 -5.53 13.40
CA LEU A 489 20.66 -4.70 13.82
C LEU A 489 20.60 -4.66 15.35
N THR A 490 21.25 -3.66 15.95
CA THR A 490 21.35 -3.54 17.42
C THR A 490 20.01 -3.07 17.99
N MET A 491 19.36 -3.92 18.79
CA MET A 491 18.17 -3.50 19.54
C MET A 491 18.59 -2.45 20.59
N PRO A 492 17.82 -1.36 20.75
CA PRO A 492 18.08 -0.41 21.82
C PRO A 492 17.87 -1.11 23.16
N ARG A 493 18.75 -0.83 24.12
CA ARG A 493 18.47 -1.14 25.52
C ARG A 493 17.37 -0.19 25.98
N LEU A 494 16.14 -0.70 26.06
CA LEU A 494 15.09 -0.01 26.80
C LEU A 494 15.52 -0.03 28.27
N GLU A 495 15.96 1.12 28.79
CA GLU A 495 16.16 1.28 30.22
C GLU A 495 14.82 0.98 30.90
N ALA A 496 14.84 0.13 31.94
CA ALA A 496 13.64 -0.15 32.70
C ALA A 496 13.10 1.18 33.24
N ALA A 497 11.88 1.55 32.86
CA ALA A 497 11.21 2.69 33.45
C ALA A 497 11.26 2.49 34.97
N ASN A 498 11.88 3.43 35.68
CA ASN A 498 11.96 3.40 37.14
C ASN A 498 10.53 3.20 37.66
N ALA A 499 10.25 2.02 38.20
CA ALA A 499 9.07 1.74 38.99
C ALA A 499 9.24 2.52 40.32
N SER A 500 8.99 3.82 40.28
CA SER A 500 8.82 4.63 41.48
C SER A 500 7.41 4.37 42.02
N VAL A 501 7.36 3.41 42.95
CA VAL A 501 6.43 3.14 44.08
C VAL A 501 5.01 3.68 43.99
#